data_AF-A0AA37EL25-F1
#
_entry.id   AF-A0AA37EL25-F1
#
_cell.length_a   1.000
_cell.length_b   1.000
_cell.length_c   1.000
_cell.angle_alpha   90.00
_cell.angle_beta   90.00
_cell.angle_gamma   90.00
#
_symmetry.space_group_name_H-M   'P 1'
#
loop_
_entity.id
_entity.type
_entity.pdbx_description
1 polymer ?
#
loop_
_entity_poly.entity_id
_entity_poly.type
_entity_poly.pdbx_seq_one_letter_code
_entity_poly.pdbx_strand_id
1 'polypeptide(L)'
;MGIIDTLITDRTQSDVTRWRTLHDKGWAGMTADEKTEWSAGMKGAYNATDLNRVGEAIKYIADLFGGFGFPMVITPKTDWTINDIPTSQDLEGYLSNVAAIRSMMSNIPVYPSGWQAPPESPETIQHLTYEQANDIERILTDINDLLVWVSNNLLWLFAGDVYAGEW
;
A
#
# COMPACT_ATOMS: atom_id res chain seq x y z
N MET A 1 -5.35 2.61 15.45
CA MET A 1 -4.95 1.79 14.30
C MET A 1 -5.05 2.69 13.09
N GLY A 2 -3.93 3.00 12.45
CA GLY A 2 -3.87 3.85 11.26
C GLY A 2 -4.18 3.04 10.01
N ILE A 3 -4.33 3.72 8.86
CA ILE A 3 -4.60 3.06 7.58
C ILE A 3 -3.48 2.06 7.21
N ILE A 4 -2.22 2.37 7.55
CA ILE A 4 -1.06 1.50 7.30
C ILE A 4 -1.16 0.17 8.05
N ASP A 5 -1.69 0.16 9.27
CA ASP A 5 -1.85 -1.07 10.07
C ASP A 5 -2.89 -2.04 9.46
N THR A 6 -3.69 -1.57 8.50
CA THR A 6 -4.68 -2.39 7.81
C THR A 6 -4.12 -3.06 6.56
N LEU A 7 -2.90 -2.70 6.12
CA LEU A 7 -2.26 -3.28 4.95
C LEU A 7 -1.98 -4.79 5.15
N ILE A 8 -2.13 -5.55 4.08
CA ILE A 8 -2.00 -7.00 4.03
C ILE A 8 -0.78 -7.30 3.15
N THR A 9 0.30 -7.72 3.79
CA THR A 9 1.60 -7.98 3.15
C THR A 9 1.97 -9.47 3.17
N ASP A 10 1.09 -10.32 3.67
CA ASP A 10 1.33 -11.73 3.98
C ASP A 10 0.25 -12.66 3.40
N ARG A 11 -0.37 -12.28 2.27
CA ARG A 11 -1.22 -13.21 1.50
C ARG A 11 -0.43 -14.44 1.11
N THR A 12 -1.08 -15.59 1.13
CA THR A 12 -0.51 -16.89 0.80
C THR A 12 -1.28 -17.58 -0.31
N GLN A 13 -0.66 -18.59 -0.93
CA GLN A 13 -1.36 -19.47 -1.88
C GLN A 13 -2.58 -20.16 -1.24
N SER A 14 -2.57 -20.43 0.06
CA SER A 14 -3.71 -21.00 0.80
C SER A 14 -4.89 -20.02 0.85
N ASP A 15 -4.64 -18.73 1.06
CA ASP A 15 -5.68 -17.69 1.06
C ASP A 15 -6.35 -17.62 -0.31
N VAL A 16 -5.55 -17.57 -1.38
CA VAL A 16 -6.06 -17.53 -2.77
C VAL A 16 -6.85 -18.81 -3.09
N THR A 17 -6.35 -19.96 -2.67
CA THR A 17 -7.03 -21.26 -2.88
C THR A 17 -8.36 -21.30 -2.15
N ARG A 18 -8.41 -20.79 -0.91
CA ARG A 18 -9.64 -20.73 -0.11
C ARG A 18 -10.67 -19.80 -0.75
N TRP A 19 -10.25 -18.63 -1.20
CA TRP A 19 -11.10 -17.71 -1.95
C TRP A 19 -11.66 -18.37 -3.22
N ARG A 20 -10.80 -19.00 -4.03
CA ARG A 20 -11.21 -19.68 -5.26
C ARG A 20 -12.20 -20.82 -5.00
N THR A 21 -11.98 -21.59 -3.94
CA THR A 21 -12.88 -22.68 -3.53
C THR A 21 -14.29 -22.16 -3.25
N LEU A 22 -14.41 -21.07 -2.49
CA LEU A 22 -15.70 -20.46 -2.18
C LEU A 22 -16.31 -19.79 -3.42
N HIS A 23 -15.50 -19.07 -4.19
CA HIS A 23 -15.92 -18.44 -5.43
C HIS A 23 -16.57 -19.45 -6.39
N ASP A 24 -15.90 -20.58 -6.64
CA ASP A 24 -16.36 -21.62 -7.59
C ASP A 24 -17.58 -22.38 -7.08
N LYS A 25 -17.75 -22.49 -5.75
CA LYS A 25 -18.95 -23.05 -5.11
C LYS A 25 -20.18 -22.18 -5.34
N GLY A 26 -19.98 -20.87 -5.46
CA GLY A 26 -21.01 -19.86 -5.58
C GLY A 26 -21.84 -19.68 -4.30
N TRP A 27 -22.45 -18.50 -4.13
CA TRP A 27 -23.17 -18.14 -2.91
C TRP A 27 -24.25 -19.15 -2.51
N ALA A 28 -25.00 -19.69 -3.48
CA ALA A 28 -26.06 -20.67 -3.21
C ALA A 28 -25.53 -22.01 -2.67
N GLY A 29 -24.30 -22.38 -3.05
CA GLY A 29 -23.65 -23.62 -2.60
C GLY A 29 -22.93 -23.49 -1.26
N MET A 30 -22.71 -22.27 -0.75
CA MET A 30 -22.02 -22.03 0.51
C MET A 30 -22.88 -22.37 1.73
N THR A 31 -22.25 -22.91 2.78
CA THR A 31 -22.82 -23.04 4.13
C THR A 31 -22.98 -21.66 4.79
N ALA A 32 -23.69 -21.59 5.92
CA ALA A 32 -23.80 -20.35 6.69
C ALA A 32 -22.44 -19.81 7.15
N ASP A 33 -21.54 -20.69 7.58
CA ASP A 33 -20.20 -20.31 8.02
C ASP A 33 -19.35 -19.80 6.84
N GLU A 34 -19.42 -20.47 5.68
CA GLU A 34 -18.70 -20.04 4.47
C GLU A 34 -19.21 -18.69 3.95
N LYS A 35 -20.52 -18.43 4.04
CA LYS A 35 -21.11 -17.12 3.71
C LYS A 35 -20.60 -16.04 4.66
N THR A 36 -20.47 -16.37 5.93
CA THR A 36 -19.94 -15.45 6.95
C THR A 36 -18.47 -15.13 6.65
N GLU A 37 -17.65 -16.13 6.34
CA GLU A 37 -16.26 -15.96 5.91
C GLU A 37 -16.15 -15.12 4.64
N TRP A 38 -16.97 -15.40 3.63
CA TRP A 38 -17.01 -14.65 2.38
C TRP A 38 -17.33 -13.17 2.61
N SER A 39 -18.38 -12.90 3.39
CA SER A 39 -18.84 -11.54 3.69
C SER A 39 -17.90 -10.76 4.62
N ALA A 40 -17.04 -11.44 5.39
CA ALA A 40 -16.03 -10.79 6.21
C ALA A 40 -14.88 -10.16 5.38
N GLY A 41 -14.80 -10.48 4.08
CA GLY A 41 -13.71 -10.04 3.22
C GLY A 41 -12.55 -11.04 3.24
N MET A 42 -12.47 -11.86 2.21
CA MET A 42 -11.45 -12.91 2.13
C MET A 42 -10.09 -12.34 1.75
N LYS A 43 -9.07 -12.61 2.58
CA LYS A 43 -7.67 -12.20 2.37
C LYS A 43 -7.10 -12.59 1.01
N GLY A 44 -7.53 -13.72 0.46
CA GLY A 44 -7.09 -14.22 -0.85
C GLY A 44 -7.66 -13.48 -2.05
N ALA A 45 -8.62 -12.57 -1.84
CA ALA A 45 -9.12 -11.68 -2.88
C ALA A 45 -8.23 -10.43 -3.02
N TYR A 46 -8.34 -9.79 -4.17
CA TYR A 46 -7.88 -8.42 -4.37
C TYR A 46 -9.04 -7.63 -5.01
N ASN A 47 -9.83 -6.97 -4.18
CA ASN A 47 -11.13 -6.40 -4.55
C ASN A 47 -11.21 -4.89 -4.24
N ALA A 48 -12.40 -4.32 -4.39
CA ALA A 48 -12.66 -2.90 -4.11
C ALA A 48 -12.19 -2.46 -2.71
N THR A 49 -12.34 -3.29 -1.69
CA THR A 49 -11.85 -2.99 -0.33
C THR A 49 -10.33 -2.90 -0.29
N ASP A 50 -9.62 -3.78 -1.00
CA ASP A 50 -8.15 -3.72 -1.11
C ASP A 50 -7.70 -2.46 -1.86
N LEU A 51 -8.33 -2.14 -2.99
CA LEU A 51 -8.03 -0.93 -3.77
C LEU A 51 -8.25 0.35 -2.95
N ASN A 52 -9.36 0.44 -2.22
CA ASN A 52 -9.65 1.58 -1.35
C ASN A 52 -8.64 1.70 -0.22
N ARG A 53 -8.31 0.59 0.42
CA ARG A 53 -7.35 0.52 1.52
C ARG A 53 -5.96 0.98 1.09
N VAL A 54 -5.49 0.51 -0.06
CA VAL A 54 -4.22 0.97 -0.65
C VAL A 54 -4.30 2.43 -1.10
N GLY A 55 -5.41 2.85 -1.70
CA GLY A 55 -5.60 4.25 -2.09
C GLY A 55 -5.55 5.21 -0.90
N GLU A 56 -6.21 4.88 0.21
CA GLU A 56 -6.13 5.67 1.44
C GLU A 56 -4.72 5.65 2.06
N ALA A 57 -4.00 4.52 1.98
CA ALA A 57 -2.61 4.43 2.42
C ALA A 57 -1.67 5.31 1.56
N ILE A 58 -1.84 5.32 0.24
CA ILE A 58 -1.11 6.20 -0.69
C ILE A 58 -1.34 7.66 -0.30
N LYS A 59 -2.60 8.06 -0.09
CA LYS A 59 -2.95 9.42 0.30
C LYS A 59 -2.29 9.81 1.62
N TYR A 60 -2.37 8.95 2.62
CA TYR A 60 -1.72 9.16 3.91
C TYR A 60 -0.20 9.35 3.78
N ILE A 61 0.49 8.50 3.02
CA ILE A 61 1.94 8.61 2.84
C ILE A 61 2.31 9.86 2.02
N ALA A 62 1.52 10.23 1.02
CA ALA A 62 1.71 11.47 0.28
C ALA A 62 1.63 12.71 1.20
N ASP A 63 0.66 12.72 2.13
CA ASP A 63 0.54 13.78 3.13
C ASP A 63 1.73 13.78 4.10
N LEU A 64 2.24 12.61 4.50
CA LEU A 64 3.45 12.50 5.31
C LEU A 64 4.66 13.12 4.61
N PHE A 65 4.91 12.77 3.33
CA PHE A 65 5.99 13.39 2.54
C PHE A 65 5.82 14.91 2.45
N GLY A 66 4.60 15.40 2.28
CA GLY A 66 4.29 16.83 2.35
C GLY A 66 4.72 17.48 3.67
N GLY A 67 4.51 16.78 4.80
CA GLY A 67 5.01 17.20 6.12
C GLY A 67 6.53 17.29 6.23
N PHE A 68 7.28 16.52 5.44
CA PHE A 68 8.74 16.60 5.31
C PHE A 68 9.22 17.63 4.28
N GLY A 69 8.32 18.40 3.67
CA GLY A 69 8.66 19.40 2.65
C GLY A 69 8.78 18.84 1.23
N PHE A 70 8.30 17.61 1.00
CA PHE A 70 8.26 16.97 -0.31
C PHE A 70 6.81 16.79 -0.77
N PRO A 71 6.11 17.87 -1.18
CA PRO A 71 4.70 17.78 -1.54
C PRO A 71 4.49 16.87 -2.75
N MET A 72 3.48 16.01 -2.67
CA MET A 72 3.06 15.13 -3.75
C MET A 72 1.67 15.53 -4.24
N VAL A 73 1.49 15.59 -5.56
CA VAL A 73 0.19 15.84 -6.17
C VAL A 73 -0.36 14.49 -6.65
N ILE A 74 -0.96 13.74 -5.72
CA ILE A 74 -1.57 12.44 -5.99
C ILE A 74 -3.00 12.43 -5.44
N THR A 75 -3.95 11.98 -6.26
CA THR A 75 -5.36 11.83 -5.90
C THR A 75 -5.81 10.41 -6.22
N PRO A 76 -5.53 9.43 -5.35
CA PRO A 76 -5.91 8.05 -5.60
C PRO A 76 -7.43 7.91 -5.48
N LYS A 77 -8.02 7.03 -6.29
CA LYS A 77 -9.44 6.64 -6.14
C LYS A 77 -9.59 5.76 -4.90
N THR A 78 -10.50 6.11 -4.01
CA THR A 78 -10.72 5.41 -2.72
C THR A 78 -12.18 5.06 -2.44
N ASP A 79 -13.03 5.19 -3.46
CA ASP A 79 -14.46 4.92 -3.42
C ASP A 79 -14.88 3.78 -4.37
N TRP A 80 -13.98 2.82 -4.62
CA TRP A 80 -14.28 1.61 -5.37
C TRP A 80 -15.43 0.84 -4.73
N THR A 81 -16.37 0.40 -5.55
CA THR A 81 -17.48 -0.46 -5.16
C THR A 81 -17.36 -1.83 -5.83
N ILE A 82 -18.05 -2.84 -5.29
CA ILE A 82 -18.10 -4.18 -5.89
C ILE A 82 -18.67 -4.19 -7.33
N ASN A 83 -19.42 -3.15 -7.70
CA ASN A 83 -20.03 -3.01 -9.02
C ASN A 83 -19.12 -2.28 -10.00
N ASP A 84 -18.03 -1.68 -9.53
CA ASP A 84 -17.09 -0.99 -10.40
C ASP A 84 -16.26 -2.00 -11.18
N ILE A 85 -16.07 -1.73 -12.47
CA ILE A 85 -15.16 -2.47 -13.31
C ILE A 85 -13.94 -1.56 -13.55
N PRO A 86 -12.79 -1.84 -12.93
CA PRO A 86 -11.59 -1.05 -13.13
C PRO A 86 -11.19 -1.00 -14.61
N THR A 87 -10.98 0.21 -15.13
CA THR A 87 -10.41 0.37 -16.47
C THR A 87 -8.90 0.15 -16.42
N SER A 88 -8.28 -0.14 -17.57
CA SER A 88 -6.81 -0.20 -17.65
C SER A 88 -6.15 1.08 -17.16
N GLN A 89 -6.73 2.24 -17.48
CA GLN A 89 -6.24 3.54 -17.04
C GLN A 89 -6.31 3.71 -15.50
N ASP A 90 -7.38 3.22 -14.87
CA ASP A 90 -7.47 3.26 -13.40
C ASP A 90 -6.38 2.43 -12.74
N LEU A 91 -6.11 1.24 -13.28
CA LEU A 91 -5.13 0.30 -12.75
C LEU A 91 -3.69 0.75 -13.02
N GLU A 92 -3.43 1.37 -14.17
CA GLU A 92 -2.16 2.04 -14.47
C GLU A 92 -1.92 3.22 -13.52
N GLY A 93 -2.93 4.07 -13.31
CA GLY A 93 -2.86 5.17 -12.36
C GLY A 93 -2.62 4.69 -10.93
N TYR A 94 -3.28 3.60 -10.53
CA TYR A 94 -3.09 2.95 -9.24
C TYR A 94 -1.63 2.50 -9.02
N LEU A 95 -1.05 1.75 -9.95
CA LEU A 95 0.35 1.30 -9.86
C LEU A 95 1.34 2.45 -10.00
N SER A 96 1.03 3.45 -10.82
CA SER A 96 1.84 4.66 -10.97
C SER A 96 1.93 5.43 -9.65
N ASN A 97 0.83 5.51 -8.89
CA ASN A 97 0.84 6.14 -7.56
C ASN A 97 1.73 5.37 -6.57
N VAL A 98 1.67 4.03 -6.56
CA VAL A 98 2.54 3.19 -5.72
C VAL A 98 4.01 3.39 -6.10
N ALA A 99 4.33 3.37 -7.40
CA ALA A 99 5.68 3.62 -7.91
C ALA A 99 6.17 5.04 -7.57
N ALA A 100 5.30 6.05 -7.66
CA ALA A 100 5.62 7.42 -7.30
C ALA A 100 5.99 7.53 -5.81
N ILE A 101 5.17 6.96 -4.91
CA ILE A 101 5.47 6.91 -3.47
C ILE A 101 6.82 6.23 -3.20
N ARG A 102 7.07 5.09 -3.84
CA ARG A 102 8.36 4.39 -3.71
C ARG A 102 9.53 5.26 -4.17
N SER A 103 9.40 5.95 -5.31
CA SER A 103 10.46 6.76 -5.88
C SER A 103 10.89 7.92 -4.96
N MET A 104 9.98 8.41 -4.12
CA MET A 104 10.25 9.52 -3.20
C MET A 104 11.29 9.18 -2.14
N MET A 105 11.58 7.89 -1.90
CA MET A 105 12.67 7.48 -1.02
C MET A 105 14.00 8.10 -1.46
N SER A 106 14.21 8.34 -2.76
CA SER A 106 15.42 8.98 -3.29
C SER A 106 15.67 10.41 -2.76
N ASN A 107 14.64 11.09 -2.23
CA ASN A 107 14.79 12.39 -1.58
C ASN A 107 15.33 12.27 -0.14
N ILE A 108 15.38 11.06 0.42
CA ILE A 108 15.86 10.81 1.78
C ILE A 108 17.38 10.59 1.73
N PRO A 109 18.17 11.43 2.42
CA PRO A 109 19.62 11.42 2.30
C PRO A 109 20.29 10.27 3.07
N VAL A 110 19.63 9.72 4.09
CA VAL A 110 20.18 8.70 4.99
C VAL A 110 19.12 7.64 5.29
N TYR A 111 19.51 6.38 5.24
CA TYR A 111 18.66 5.23 5.54
C TYR A 111 19.10 4.55 6.85
N PRO A 112 18.19 3.83 7.54
CA PRO A 112 18.56 3.01 8.68
C PRO A 112 19.64 1.99 8.33
N SER A 113 20.52 1.66 9.27
CA SER A 113 21.51 0.60 9.08
C SER A 113 20.81 -0.75 8.84
N GLY A 114 21.24 -1.48 7.80
CA GLY A 114 20.62 -2.75 7.42
C GLY A 114 19.25 -2.62 6.74
N TRP A 115 18.80 -1.40 6.45
CA TRP A 115 17.57 -1.18 5.68
C TRP A 115 17.69 -1.78 4.28
N GLN A 116 16.62 -2.44 3.86
CA GLN A 116 16.49 -3.01 2.52
C GLN A 116 15.49 -2.19 1.73
N ALA A 117 15.82 -1.92 0.47
CA ALA A 117 14.90 -1.20 -0.40
C ALA A 117 13.60 -2.00 -0.56
N PRO A 118 12.43 -1.33 -0.59
CA PRO A 118 11.16 -2.00 -0.84
C PRO A 118 11.21 -2.70 -2.20
N PRO A 119 10.40 -3.75 -2.42
CA PRO A 119 10.30 -4.40 -3.73
C PRO A 119 9.91 -3.38 -4.82
N GLU A 120 10.17 -3.72 -6.08
CA GLU A 120 9.68 -2.91 -7.19
C GLU A 120 8.15 -3.02 -7.29
N SER A 121 7.49 -1.93 -7.70
CA SER A 121 6.07 -2.00 -8.01
C SER A 121 5.86 -2.97 -9.19
N PRO A 122 4.81 -3.80 -9.18
CA PRO A 122 4.43 -4.57 -10.36
C PRO A 122 4.21 -3.64 -11.56
N GLU A 123 4.61 -4.09 -12.76
CA GLU A 123 4.39 -3.35 -14.01
C GLU A 123 2.92 -3.39 -14.46
N THR A 124 2.20 -4.44 -14.08
CA THR A 124 0.80 -4.65 -14.45
C THR A 124 0.06 -5.38 -13.34
N ILE A 125 -1.23 -5.07 -13.23
CA ILE A 125 -2.16 -5.82 -12.37
C ILE A 125 -2.79 -7.01 -13.11
N GLN A 126 -2.57 -7.11 -14.42
CA GLN A 126 -3.06 -8.24 -15.20
C GLN A 126 -2.38 -9.51 -14.70
N HIS A 127 -3.18 -10.48 -14.24
CA HIS A 127 -2.70 -11.70 -13.57
C HIS A 127 -1.93 -11.44 -12.27
N LEU A 128 -2.33 -10.43 -11.49
CA LEU A 128 -1.75 -10.12 -10.19
C LEU A 128 -1.63 -11.38 -9.31
N THR A 129 -0.40 -11.76 -8.97
CA THR A 129 -0.14 -12.85 -8.03
C THR A 129 -0.31 -12.37 -6.59
N TYR A 130 -0.42 -13.29 -5.63
CA TYR A 130 -0.52 -12.89 -4.23
C TYR A 130 0.79 -12.25 -3.73
N GLU A 131 1.94 -12.66 -4.27
CA GLU A 131 3.23 -12.01 -3.98
C GLU A 131 3.23 -10.57 -4.50
N GLN A 132 2.77 -10.33 -5.73
CA GLN A 132 2.67 -8.98 -6.27
C GLN A 132 1.68 -8.11 -5.48
N ALA A 133 0.56 -8.69 -5.05
CA ALA A 133 -0.39 -8.01 -4.16
C ALA A 133 0.26 -7.63 -2.82
N ASN A 134 1.07 -8.53 -2.25
CA ASN A 134 1.83 -8.26 -1.04
C ASN A 134 2.90 -7.18 -1.28
N ASP A 135 3.57 -7.20 -2.43
CA ASP A 135 4.64 -6.25 -2.78
C ASP A 135 4.09 -4.83 -2.89
N ILE A 136 2.91 -4.65 -3.50
CA ILE A 136 2.22 -3.35 -3.57
C ILE A 136 2.02 -2.76 -2.16
N GLU A 137 1.52 -3.56 -1.23
CA GLU A 137 1.22 -3.10 0.11
C GLU A 137 2.48 -2.98 0.97
N ARG A 138 3.48 -3.84 0.74
CA ARG A 138 4.78 -3.81 1.42
C ARG A 138 5.58 -2.56 1.08
N ILE A 139 5.50 -2.09 -0.17
CA ILE A 139 6.07 -0.79 -0.56
C ILE A 139 5.56 0.31 0.37
N LEU A 140 4.26 0.35 0.65
CA LEU A 140 3.67 1.40 1.46
C LEU A 140 4.06 1.25 2.94
N THR A 141 4.09 0.03 3.49
CA THR A 141 4.54 -0.18 4.88
C THR A 141 6.01 0.18 5.04
N ASP A 142 6.87 -0.24 4.12
CA ASP A 142 8.32 -0.01 4.20
C ASP A 142 8.65 1.49 4.08
N ILE A 143 7.94 2.22 3.20
CA ILE A 143 8.08 3.67 3.07
C ILE A 143 7.55 4.40 4.31
N ASN A 144 6.40 3.99 4.86
CA ASN A 144 5.92 4.55 6.12
C ASN A 144 6.95 4.36 7.25
N ASP A 145 7.50 3.16 7.39
CA ASP A 145 8.47 2.84 8.44
C ASP A 145 9.76 3.64 8.26
N LEU A 146 10.20 3.83 7.03
CA LEU A 146 11.31 4.73 6.71
C LEU A 146 11.00 6.18 7.14
N LEU A 147 9.82 6.70 6.82
CA LEU A 147 9.43 8.07 7.20
C LEU A 147 9.29 8.24 8.71
N VAL A 148 8.75 7.25 9.41
CA VAL A 148 8.69 7.23 10.89
C VAL A 148 10.11 7.22 11.47
N TRP A 149 11.01 6.41 10.90
CA TRP A 149 12.40 6.40 11.33
C TRP A 149 13.08 7.76 11.09
N VAL A 150 12.89 8.37 9.91
CA VAL A 150 13.38 9.72 9.59
C VAL A 150 12.84 10.73 10.59
N SER A 151 11.54 10.70 10.89
CA SER A 151 10.90 11.55 11.90
C SER A 151 11.48 11.37 13.31
N ASN A 152 12.06 10.23 13.64
CA ASN A 152 12.58 9.97 14.97
C ASN A 152 14.09 10.24 15.09
N ASN A 153 14.83 10.19 13.97
CA ASN A 153 16.30 10.20 13.97
C ASN A 153 16.90 11.42 13.25
N LEU A 154 16.14 12.06 12.36
CA LEU A 154 16.62 13.10 11.47
C LEU A 154 15.84 14.42 11.61
N LEU A 155 15.11 14.64 12.70
CA LEU A 155 14.36 15.90 12.94
C LEU A 155 15.23 17.15 12.79
N TRP A 156 16.50 17.05 13.15
CA TRP A 156 17.48 18.14 13.05
C TRP A 156 17.87 18.50 11.60
N LEU A 157 17.58 17.64 10.62
CA LEU A 157 17.78 17.94 9.19
C LEU A 157 16.60 18.71 8.58
N PHE A 158 15.40 18.60 9.17
CA PHE A 158 14.16 19.20 8.64
C PHE A 158 13.62 20.36 9.49
N ALA A 159 14.04 20.47 10.75
CA ALA A 159 13.90 21.68 11.55
C ALA A 159 15.07 22.60 11.22
N GLY A 160 14.83 23.68 10.45
CA GLY A 160 15.86 24.55 9.86
C GLY A 160 16.72 25.35 10.83
N ASP A 161 17.45 24.71 11.74
CA ASP A 161 18.54 25.35 12.45
C ASP A 161 19.80 25.30 11.59
N VAL A 162 19.98 26.40 10.87
CA VAL A 162 21.29 26.92 10.48
C VAL A 162 22.15 27.02 11.75
N TYR A 163 22.95 25.99 12.03
CA TYR A 163 24.14 26.16 12.85
C TYR A 163 25.21 26.88 12.02
N ALA A 164 24.94 28.17 11.75
CA ALA A 164 25.99 29.16 11.55
C ALA A 164 26.39 29.65 12.94
N GLY A 165 27.36 28.96 13.53
CA GLY A 165 27.98 29.33 14.78
C GLY A 165 29.43 28.87 14.75
N GLU A 166 30.27 29.69 14.11
CA GLU A 166 31.72 29.68 14.29
C GLU A 166 32.07 29.66 15.78
N TRP A 167 33.05 28.83 16.17
CA TRP A 167 34.28 29.20 16.89
C TRP A 167 35.37 28.17 16.64
#